data_AF-A0A0F9YGI4-F1
#
_entry.id   AF-A0A0F9YGI4-F1
#
_cell.length_a   1.000
_cell.length_b   1.000
_cell.length_c   1.000
_cell.angle_alpha   90.00
_cell.angle_beta   90.00
_cell.angle_gamma   90.00
#
_symmetry.space_group_name_H-M   'P 1'
#
loop_
_entity.id
_entity.type
_entity.pdbx_description
1 polymer ?
#
loop_
_entity_poly.entity_id
_entity_poly.type
_entity_poly.pdbx_seq_one_letter_code
_entity_poly.pdbx_strand_id
1 'polypeptide(L)'
;MKKNLKTKTKKEIKVEKILKTFKFKSRVIVWKNGIEKEDDSGAWRFARVPEKMSAEIKKMQKENLRRGWGAIYAKAKIGKSEWVTSIFPDRYSPTYILPLKKQIRYEENLYDGIDIIVTIGIWF
;
A
#
# COMPACT_ATOMS: atom_id res chain seq x y z
N MET A 1 -10.27 41.72 -9.67
CA MET A 1 -11.10 40.51 -9.41
C MET A 1 -10.25 39.48 -8.69
N LYS A 2 -10.41 39.34 -7.37
CA LYS A 2 -9.67 38.34 -6.57
C LYS A 2 -10.26 36.96 -6.86
N LYS A 3 -9.54 36.10 -7.58
CA LYS A 3 -9.93 34.69 -7.75
C LYS A 3 -9.81 33.98 -6.39
N ASN A 4 -10.95 33.56 -5.85
CA ASN A 4 -11.03 32.71 -4.67
C ASN A 4 -10.32 31.38 -4.93
N LEU A 5 -9.09 31.25 -4.43
CA LEU A 5 -8.44 29.95 -4.24
C LEU A 5 -9.14 29.22 -3.10
N LYS A 6 -10.09 28.35 -3.44
CA LYS A 6 -10.65 27.37 -2.50
C LYS A 6 -9.48 26.51 -2.00
N THR A 7 -9.22 26.54 -0.70
CA THR A 7 -8.23 25.71 -0.02
C THR A 7 -8.65 24.25 -0.09
N LYS A 8 -8.06 23.48 -1.01
CA LYS A 8 -8.29 22.03 -1.13
C LYS A 8 -7.85 21.32 0.15
N THR A 9 -8.62 20.34 0.60
CA THR A 9 -8.29 19.56 1.81
C THR A 9 -7.05 18.67 1.57
N LYS A 10 -6.29 18.36 2.63
CA LYS A 10 -5.10 17.48 2.57
C LYS A 10 -5.38 16.11 1.91
N LYS A 11 -6.63 15.63 1.96
CA LYS A 11 -7.07 14.37 1.34
C LYS A 11 -7.24 14.54 -0.18
N GLU A 12 -7.85 15.64 -0.64
CA GLU A 12 -8.01 15.96 -2.07
C GLU A 12 -6.66 16.19 -2.77
N ILE A 13 -5.74 16.91 -2.13
CA ILE A 13 -4.39 17.16 -2.67
C ILE A 13 -3.60 15.85 -2.90
N LYS A 14 -3.84 14.81 -2.08
CA LYS A 14 -3.19 13.51 -2.22
C LYS A 14 -3.83 12.64 -3.31
N VAL A 15 -5.12 12.81 -3.57
CA VAL A 15 -5.84 12.07 -4.64
C VAL A 15 -5.48 12.63 -6.02
N GLU A 16 -5.36 13.96 -6.16
CA GLU A 16 -4.95 14.59 -7.43
C GLU A 16 -3.51 14.25 -7.87
N LYS A 17 -2.69 13.73 -6.95
CA LYS A 17 -1.32 13.32 -7.25
C LYS A 17 -1.18 11.88 -7.70
N ILE A 18 -2.25 11.07 -7.68
CA ILE A 18 -2.18 9.67 -8.10
C ILE A 18 -1.81 9.61 -9.59
N LEU A 19 -0.62 9.07 -9.88
CA LEU A 19 -0.09 8.97 -11.24
C LEU A 19 -0.58 7.70 -11.94
N LYS A 20 -0.71 6.61 -11.18
CA LYS A 20 -1.14 5.32 -11.73
C LYS A 20 -1.86 4.47 -10.69
N THR A 21 -2.84 3.71 -11.15
CA THR A 21 -3.62 2.78 -10.33
C THR A 21 -3.41 1.34 -10.79
N PHE A 22 -3.23 0.43 -9.84
CA PHE A 22 -3.08 -1.00 -10.05
C PHE A 22 -4.15 -1.75 -9.27
N LYS A 23 -4.73 -2.80 -9.86
CA LYS A 23 -5.66 -3.71 -9.18
C LYS A 23 -5.16 -5.12 -9.32
N PHE A 24 -5.01 -5.84 -8.21
CA PHE A 24 -4.45 -7.19 -8.20
C PHE A 24 -5.03 -8.05 -7.08
N LYS A 25 -4.94 -9.37 -7.29
CA LYS A 25 -5.16 -10.35 -6.22
C LYS A 25 -3.88 -10.51 -5.42
N SER A 26 -3.98 -10.64 -4.10
CA SER A 26 -2.84 -10.90 -3.21
C SER A 26 -3.27 -11.82 -2.08
N ARG A 27 -2.32 -12.56 -1.50
CA ARG A 27 -2.56 -13.34 -0.29
C ARG A 27 -2.06 -12.56 0.92
N VAL A 28 -2.85 -12.51 1.99
CA VAL A 28 -2.44 -11.88 3.25
C VAL A 28 -1.31 -12.70 3.87
N ILE A 29 -0.16 -12.08 4.05
CA ILE A 29 1.02 -12.69 4.68
C ILE A 29 1.24 -12.08 6.06
N VAL A 30 1.67 -12.92 7.00
CA VAL A 30 2.08 -12.51 8.34
C VAL A 30 3.60 -12.41 8.37
N TRP A 31 4.11 -11.30 8.89
CA TRP A 31 5.52 -11.20 9.22
C TRP A 31 5.77 -11.88 10.56
N LYS A 32 6.28 -13.11 10.52
CA LYS A 32 6.68 -13.85 11.71
C LYS A 32 8.13 -13.48 12.05
N ASN A 33 8.33 -12.81 13.18
CA ASN A 33 9.66 -12.42 13.64
C ASN A 33 10.33 -13.52 14.50
N GLY A 34 10.25 -14.78 14.04
CA GLY A 34 10.92 -15.93 14.66
C GLY A 34 10.38 -16.39 16.02
N ILE A 35 9.29 -15.82 16.52
CA ILE A 35 8.68 -16.19 17.81
C ILE A 35 7.30 -16.77 17.54
N GLU A 36 7.15 -18.08 17.72
CA GLU A 36 5.86 -18.75 17.82
C GLU A 36 5.24 -18.42 19.19
N LYS A 37 4.62 -17.25 19.30
CA LYS A 37 3.78 -16.92 20.46
C LYS A 37 2.31 -17.16 20.08
N GLU A 38 1.56 -17.74 21.03
CA GLU A 38 0.11 -17.94 20.91
C GLU A 38 -0.67 -16.62 20.77
N ASP A 39 -0.08 -15.49 21.20
CA ASP A 39 -0.67 -14.16 21.07
C ASP A 39 -0.12 -13.41 19.84
N ASP A 40 -0.86 -13.51 18.74
CA ASP A 40 -0.59 -12.86 17.45
C ASP A 40 -1.15 -11.42 17.36
N SER A 41 -1.62 -10.85 18.48
CA SER A 41 -2.30 -9.54 18.53
C SER A 41 -1.47 -8.35 18.01
N GLY A 42 -0.14 -8.52 17.92
CA GLY A 42 0.82 -7.52 17.43
C GLY A 42 1.46 -7.81 16.06
N ALA A 43 1.15 -8.92 15.40
CA ALA A 43 1.88 -9.29 14.18
C ALA A 43 1.52 -8.40 12.98
N TRP A 44 2.56 -7.97 12.27
CA TRP A 44 2.42 -7.20 11.05
C TRP A 44 1.90 -8.10 9.92
N ARG A 45 0.95 -7.57 9.16
CA ARG A 45 0.37 -8.24 8.01
C ARG A 45 0.53 -7.41 6.77
N PHE A 46 0.74 -8.08 5.64
CA PHE A 46 1.04 -7.44 4.38
C PHE A 46 0.29 -8.08 3.23
N ALA A 47 0.16 -7.33 2.15
CA ALA A 47 -0.17 -7.83 0.82
C ALA A 47 1.04 -7.62 -0.10
N ARG A 48 1.34 -8.57 -0.99
CA ARG A 48 2.37 -8.39 -2.03
C ARG A 48 1.77 -7.84 -3.31
N VAL A 49 2.45 -6.86 -3.89
CA VAL A 49 2.19 -6.38 -5.25
C VAL A 49 2.84 -7.38 -6.22
N PRO A 50 2.11 -7.95 -7.19
CA PRO A 50 2.68 -8.93 -8.13
C PRO A 50 3.93 -8.41 -8.85
N GLU A 51 4.84 -9.31 -9.19
CA GLU A 51 6.16 -8.97 -9.75
C GLU A 51 6.07 -8.06 -10.99
N LYS A 52 5.16 -8.35 -11.92
CA LYS A 52 4.96 -7.54 -13.14
C LYS A 52 4.64 -6.08 -12.80
N MET A 53 3.75 -5.85 -11.84
CA MET A 53 3.37 -4.51 -11.39
C MET A 53 4.50 -3.88 -10.57
N SER A 54 5.19 -4.66 -9.73
CA SER A 54 6.34 -4.20 -8.96
C SER A 54 7.50 -3.73 -9.85
N ALA A 55 7.78 -4.45 -10.93
CA ALA A 55 8.79 -4.08 -11.92
C ALA A 55 8.44 -2.74 -12.61
N GLU A 56 7.18 -2.56 -12.97
CA GLU A 56 6.67 -1.32 -13.54
C GLU A 56 6.78 -0.14 -12.56
N ILE A 57 6.34 -0.33 -11.31
CA ILE A 57 6.45 0.66 -10.23
C ILE A 57 7.92 1.04 -10.01
N LYS A 58 8.82 0.06 -10.00
CA LYS A 58 10.28 0.29 -9.85
C LYS A 58 10.86 1.06 -11.03
N LYS A 59 10.38 0.85 -12.26
CA LYS A 59 10.76 1.64 -13.44
C LYS A 59 10.30 3.09 -13.28
N MET A 60 9.03 3.31 -12.96
CA MET A 60 8.50 4.66 -12.71
C MET A 60 9.25 5.38 -11.58
N GLN A 61 9.63 4.65 -10.51
CA GLN A 61 10.42 5.22 -9.41
C GLN A 61 11.82 5.65 -9.85
N LYS A 62 12.46 4.94 -10.79
CA LYS A 62 13.78 5.33 -11.33
C LYS A 62 13.70 6.61 -12.18
N GLU A 63 12.59 6.80 -12.88
CA GLU A 63 12.33 7.98 -13.72
C GLU A 63 11.95 9.22 -12.90
N ASN A 64 11.61 9.05 -11.63
CA ASN A 64 11.26 10.12 -10.68
C ASN A 64 12.29 10.22 -9.54
N LEU A 65 12.15 11.21 -8.65
CA LEU A 65 13.00 11.30 -7.47
C LEU A 65 12.81 10.09 -6.54
N ARG A 66 13.91 9.36 -6.27
CA ARG A 66 13.93 8.32 -5.25
C ARG A 66 13.83 8.95 -3.86
N ARG A 67 12.74 8.66 -3.14
CA ARG A 67 12.65 8.94 -1.70
C ARG A 67 13.30 7.82 -0.90
N GLY A 68 14.29 8.16 -0.06
CA GLY A 68 14.85 7.33 1.00
C GLY A 68 14.94 5.82 0.68
N TRP A 69 14.38 4.99 1.56
CA TRP A 69 14.36 3.51 1.52
C TRP A 69 13.56 2.89 0.35
N GLY A 70 13.30 3.63 -0.73
CA GLY A 70 12.53 3.15 -1.86
C GLY A 70 11.01 3.08 -1.61
N ALA A 71 10.53 3.68 -0.52
CA ALA A 71 9.11 3.75 -0.21
C ALA A 71 8.36 4.63 -1.23
N ILE A 72 7.16 4.20 -1.62
CA ILE A 72 6.31 4.91 -2.58
C ILE A 72 4.97 5.16 -1.92
N TYR A 73 4.44 6.37 -2.04
CA TYR A 73 3.13 6.65 -1.47
C TYR A 73 2.04 5.92 -2.25
N ALA A 74 1.06 5.43 -1.51
CA ALA A 74 -0.06 4.71 -2.05
C ALA A 74 -1.37 5.12 -1.37
N LYS A 75 -2.44 5.16 -2.15
CA LYS A 75 -3.82 5.13 -1.68
C LYS A 75 -4.32 3.72 -1.93
N ALA A 76 -4.47 2.94 -0.87
CA ALA A 76 -4.91 1.56 -0.95
C ALA A 76 -6.41 1.46 -0.70
N LYS A 77 -7.04 0.53 -1.39
CA LYS A 77 -8.45 0.15 -1.21
C LYS A 77 -8.57 -1.37 -1.21
N ILE A 78 -9.29 -1.88 -0.22
CA ILE A 78 -9.73 -3.26 -0.11
C ILE A 78 -11.20 -3.20 0.31
N GLY A 79 -12.08 -3.88 -0.43
CA GLY A 79 -13.52 -3.82 -0.17
C GLY A 79 -14.05 -2.38 -0.12
N LYS A 80 -14.58 -1.97 1.04
CA LYS A 80 -15.14 -0.63 1.31
C LYS A 80 -14.11 0.30 1.96
N SER A 81 -13.10 -0.23 2.64
CA SER A 81 -12.08 0.57 3.29
C SER A 81 -11.03 1.12 2.32
N GLU A 82 -10.69 2.39 2.50
CA GLU A 82 -9.70 3.11 1.72
C GLU A 82 -8.81 3.96 2.63
N TRP A 83 -7.49 3.89 2.45
CA TRP A 83 -6.55 4.63 3.28
C TRP A 83 -5.30 5.04 2.52
N VAL A 84 -4.67 6.10 3.00
CA VAL A 84 -3.34 6.52 2.54
C VAL A 84 -2.27 5.83 3.36
N THR A 85 -1.26 5.30 2.68
CA THR A 85 -0.09 4.61 3.23
C THR A 85 1.08 4.70 2.25
N SER A 86 2.08 3.84 2.42
CA SER A 86 3.17 3.64 1.48
C SER A 86 3.34 2.14 1.22
N ILE A 87 3.80 1.81 0.01
CA ILE A 87 4.33 0.49 -0.32
C ILE A 87 5.86 0.53 -0.20
N PHE A 88 6.45 -0.61 0.17
CA PHE A 88 7.89 -0.72 0.42
C PHE A 88 8.47 -1.85 -0.40
N PRO A 89 9.72 -1.73 -0.89
CA PRO A 89 10.39 -2.86 -1.52
C PRO A 89 10.55 -3.99 -0.50
N ASP A 90 10.19 -5.22 -0.89
CA ASP A 90 10.47 -6.41 -0.09
C ASP A 90 11.98 -6.72 -0.17
N ARG A 91 12.59 -7.07 0.97
CA ARG A 91 14.02 -7.42 1.02
C ARG A 91 14.27 -8.81 0.43
N TYR A 92 13.28 -9.70 0.50
CA TYR A 92 13.42 -11.11 0.15
C TYR A 92 12.86 -11.46 -1.22
N SER A 93 12.22 -10.52 -1.91
CA SER A 93 11.61 -10.75 -3.22
C SER A 93 11.66 -9.49 -4.09
N PRO A 94 11.57 -9.58 -5.43
CA PRO A 94 11.54 -8.42 -6.31
C PRO A 94 10.19 -7.67 -6.30
N THR A 95 9.40 -7.81 -5.22
CA THR A 95 8.06 -7.25 -5.09
C THR A 95 8.02 -6.04 -4.16
N TYR A 96 6.92 -5.29 -4.20
CA TYR A 96 6.57 -4.37 -3.13
C TYR A 96 5.59 -5.02 -2.15
N ILE A 97 5.71 -4.68 -0.87
CA ILE A 97 4.77 -5.02 0.19
C ILE A 97 3.92 -3.81 0.59
N LEU A 98 2.64 -4.06 0.80
CA LEU A 98 1.64 -3.13 1.31
C LEU A 98 1.29 -3.53 2.76
N PRO A 99 1.57 -2.69 3.77
CA PRO A 99 1.13 -2.95 5.13
C PRO A 99 -0.40 -2.88 5.26
N LEU A 100 -1.00 -3.89 5.89
CA LEU A 100 -2.41 -3.96 6.22
C LEU A 100 -2.62 -3.48 7.66
N LYS A 101 -3.07 -2.23 7.81
CA LYS A 101 -3.31 -1.60 9.12
C LYS A 101 -4.30 -2.42 9.93
N LYS A 102 -4.07 -2.51 11.24
CA LYS A 102 -4.93 -3.22 12.21
C LYS A 102 -6.42 -2.90 11.97
N GLN A 103 -6.78 -1.62 11.97
CA GLN A 103 -8.16 -1.17 11.75
C GLN A 103 -8.79 -1.74 10.46
N ILE A 104 -8.07 -1.66 9.33
CA ILE A 104 -8.56 -2.15 8.03
C ILE A 104 -8.77 -3.66 8.07
N ARG A 105 -7.90 -4.40 8.77
CA ARG A 105 -8.04 -5.85 8.90
C ARG A 105 -9.29 -6.26 9.66
N TYR A 106 -9.67 -5.51 10.69
CA TYR A 106 -10.91 -5.76 11.42
C TYR A 106 -12.13 -5.38 10.59
N GLU A 107 -12.12 -4.23 9.91
CA GLU A 107 -13.26 -3.76 9.11
C GLU A 107 -13.57 -4.66 7.91
N GLU A 108 -12.54 -5.21 7.26
CA GLU A 108 -12.67 -6.01 6.04
C GLU A 108 -12.42 -7.51 6.28
N ASN A 109 -12.33 -7.96 7.53
CA ASN A 109 -12.09 -9.36 7.92
C ASN A 109 -10.85 -9.97 7.24
N LEU A 110 -9.74 -9.24 7.25
CA LEU A 110 -8.48 -9.63 6.61
C LEU A 110 -7.63 -10.47 7.57
N TYR A 111 -7.83 -11.78 7.51
CA TYR A 111 -7.10 -12.78 8.30
C TYR A 111 -5.96 -13.44 7.51
N ASP A 112 -5.24 -14.35 8.14
CA ASP A 112 -4.01 -14.92 7.60
C ASP A 112 -4.29 -15.91 6.48
N GLY A 113 -3.48 -15.85 5.43
CA GLY A 113 -3.56 -16.81 4.32
C GLY A 113 -4.75 -16.61 3.38
N ILE A 114 -5.66 -15.66 3.65
CA ILE A 114 -6.79 -15.40 2.76
C ILE A 114 -6.33 -14.64 1.51
N ASP A 115 -7.07 -14.83 0.43
CA ASP A 115 -6.87 -14.07 -0.79
C ASP A 115 -7.76 -12.82 -0.82
N ILE A 116 -7.19 -11.69 -1.23
CA ILE A 116 -7.82 -10.37 -1.24
C ILE A 116 -7.63 -9.69 -2.60
N ILE A 117 -8.55 -8.81 -2.96
CA ILE A 117 -8.40 -7.91 -4.10
C ILE A 117 -7.99 -6.55 -3.58
N VAL A 118 -6.83 -6.07 -4.03
CA VAL A 118 -6.26 -4.80 -3.63
C VAL A 118 -6.23 -3.87 -4.82
N THR A 119 -6.66 -2.63 -4.62
CA THR A 119 -6.40 -1.53 -5.53
C THR A 119 -5.43 -0.56 -4.88
N ILE A 120 -4.35 -0.18 -5.56
CA ILE A 120 -3.43 0.86 -5.10
C ILE A 120 -3.30 1.96 -6.17
N GLY A 121 -3.49 3.21 -5.77
CA GLY A 121 -3.08 4.38 -6.55
C GLY A 121 -1.77 4.93 -6.02
N ILE A 122 -0.73 5.06 -6.85
CA ILE A 122 0.61 5.48 -6.41
C ILE A 122 1.01 6.87 -6.89
N TRP A 123 1.90 7.51 -6.15
CA TRP A 123 2.57 8.76 -6.53
C TRP A 123 3.98 8.87 -5.92
N PHE A 124 4.80 9.73 -6.52
CA PHE A 124 6.20 9.97 -6.12
C PHE A 124 6.38 11.31 -5.40
#